data_AF-A0A967GRN2-F1
#
_entry.id   AF-A0A967GRN2-F1
#
_cell.length_a   1.000
_cell.length_b   1.000
_cell.length_c   1.000
_cell.angle_alpha   90.00
_cell.angle_beta   90.00
_cell.angle_gamma   90.00
#
_symmetry.space_group_name_H-M   'P 1'
#
loop_
_entity.id
_entity.type
_entity.pdbx_description
1 polymer ?
#
loop_
_entity_poly.entity_id
_entity_poly.type
_entity_poly.pdbx_seq_one_letter_code
_entity_poly.pdbx_strand_id
1 'polypeptide(L)' 'LDLVWLYAAAGAHDEALDWLDAYLALPGWWSVLSISLDPRFAAIRSHPGFQTLLTDGR' A
#
# COMPACT_ATOMS: atom_id res chain seq x y z
N LEU A 1 6.32 4.75 4.17
CA LEU A 1 6.29 3.50 3.37
C LEU A 1 7.10 2.37 4.00
N ASP A 2 8.20 2.64 4.71
CA ASP A 2 8.99 1.57 5.35
C ASP A 2 8.19 0.76 6.38
N LEU A 3 7.31 1.42 7.13
CA LEU A 3 6.34 0.75 8.03
C LEU A 3 5.37 -0.14 7.25
N VAL A 4 4.76 0.36 6.16
CA VAL A 4 3.83 -0.42 5.32
C VAL A 4 4.50 -1.69 4.82
N TRP A 5 5.73 -1.58 4.32
CA TRP A 5 6.50 -2.73 3.86
C TRP A 5 6.79 -3.71 4.99
N LEU A 6 7.19 -3.22 6.17
CA LEU A 6 7.48 -4.09 7.32
C LEU A 6 6.25 -4.90 7.75
N TYR A 7 5.08 -4.25 7.87
CA TYR A 7 3.83 -4.93 8.18
C TYR A 7 3.43 -5.93 7.08
N ALA A 8 3.57 -5.54 5.80
CA ALA A 8 3.32 -6.42 4.67
C ALA A 8 4.23 -7.66 4.68
N ALA A 9 5.52 -7.48 4.96
CA ALA A 9 6.49 -8.58 5.05
C ALA A 9 6.25 -9.49 6.27
N ALA A 10 5.69 -8.96 7.34
CA ALA A 10 5.33 -9.72 8.55
C ALA A 10 3.99 -10.47 8.44
N GLY A 11 3.28 -10.36 7.31
CA GLY A 11 1.95 -10.96 7.13
C GLY A 11 0.81 -10.15 7.76
N ALA A 12 1.12 -9.00 8.35
CA ALA A 12 0.17 -8.05 8.93
C ALA A 12 -0.44 -7.17 7.83
N HIS A 13 -1.15 -7.82 6.90
CA HIS A 13 -1.61 -7.19 5.67
C HIS A 13 -2.66 -6.10 5.90
N ASP A 14 -3.60 -6.30 6.83
CA ASP A 14 -4.63 -5.31 7.13
C ASP A 14 -4.03 -4.02 7.71
N GLU A 15 -3.09 -4.15 8.65
CA GLU A 15 -2.39 -3.00 9.23
C GLU A 15 -1.50 -2.28 8.20
N ALA A 16 -0.86 -3.03 7.29
CA ALA A 16 -0.13 -2.43 6.18
C ALA A 16 -1.05 -1.59 5.29
N LEU A 17 -2.29 -2.04 5.05
CA LEU A 17 -3.26 -1.34 4.21
C LEU A 17 -3.79 -0.08 4.88
N ASP A 18 -4.05 -0.10 6.19
CA ASP A 18 -4.44 1.09 6.94
C ASP A 18 -3.35 2.18 6.85
N TRP A 19 -2.08 1.80 7.00
CA TRP A 19 -0.97 2.73 6.83
C TRP A 19 -0.83 3.25 5.40
N LEU A 20 -1.15 2.41 4.41
CA LEU A 20 -1.09 2.81 3.00
C LEU A 20 -2.22 3.77 2.64
N ASP A 21 -3.44 3.52 3.09
CA ASP A 21 -4.59 4.40 2.91
C ASP A 21 -4.33 5.77 3.55
N ALA A 22 -3.85 5.78 4.81
CA ALA A 22 -3.48 7.01 5.49
C ALA A 22 -2.39 7.81 4.74
N TYR A 23 -1.44 7.11 4.11
CA TYR A 23 -0.41 7.74 3.30
C TYR A 23 -0.98 8.33 1.99
N LEU A 24 -1.85 7.60 1.30
CA LEU A 24 -2.50 8.05 0.06
C LEU A 24 -3.50 9.19 0.30
N ALA A 25 -4.05 9.31 1.50
CA ALA A 25 -4.92 10.42 1.90
C ALA A 25 -4.18 11.76 2.06
N LEU A 26 -2.84 11.76 2.06
CA LEU A 26 -2.01 12.95 2.21
C LEU A 26 -1.22 13.24 0.94
N PRO A 27 -0.90 14.51 0.63
CA PRO A 27 0.02 14.85 -0.45
C PRO A 27 1.39 14.20 -0.20
N GLY A 28 1.69 13.15 -0.96
CA GLY A 28 2.88 12.32 -0.81
C GLY A 28 3.77 12.34 -2.04
N TRP A 29 5.01 11.89 -1.89
CA TRP A 29 5.97 11.75 -3.00
C TRP A 29 5.70 10.55 -3.90
N TRP A 30 4.97 9.57 -3.38
CA TRP A 30 4.67 8.33 -4.07
C TRP A 30 3.24 8.34 -4.56
N SER A 31 3.10 8.30 -5.88
CA SER A 31 1.80 8.11 -6.53
C SER A 31 1.31 6.67 -6.36
N VAL A 32 0.02 6.47 -6.56
CA VAL A 32 -0.60 5.13 -6.67
C VAL A 32 0.13 4.28 -7.71
N LEU A 33 0.51 4.85 -8.86
CA LEU A 33 1.28 4.15 -9.89
C LEU A 33 2.68 3.73 -9.41
N SER A 34 3.36 4.59 -8.65
CA SER A 34 4.67 4.27 -8.09
C SER A 34 4.57 3.13 -7.07
N ILE A 35 3.52 3.11 -6.26
CA ILE A 35 3.25 2.06 -5.26
C ILE A 35 2.90 0.74 -5.95
N SER A 36 2.08 0.75 -7.00
CA SER A 36 1.64 -0.47 -7.69
C SER A 36 2.81 -1.22 -8.36
N LEU A 37 3.82 -0.48 -8.83
CA LEU A 37 5.01 -1.03 -9.49
C LEU A 37 6.13 -1.41 -8.50
N ASP A 38 6.09 -0.94 -7.26
CA ASP A 38 7.17 -1.17 -6.30
C ASP A 38 7.18 -2.64 -5.81
N PRO A 39 8.32 -3.36 -5.94
CA PRO A 39 8.41 -4.78 -5.56
C PRO A 39 8.22 -5.02 -4.06
N ARG A 40 8.39 -4.01 -3.20
CA ARG A 40 8.16 -4.12 -1.75
C ARG A 40 6.73 -4.49 -1.41
N PHE A 41 5.76 -4.12 -2.23
CA PHE A 41 4.34 -4.44 -2.01
C PHE A 41 3.92 -5.78 -2.63
N ALA A 42 4.86 -6.59 -3.15
CA ALA A 42 4.53 -7.85 -3.80
C ALA A 42 3.71 -8.79 -2.90
N ALA A 43 3.97 -8.79 -1.59
CA ALA A 43 3.26 -9.62 -0.61
C ALA A 43 1.77 -9.27 -0.48
N ILE A 44 1.41 -8.00 -0.64
CA ILE A 44 0.02 -7.51 -0.52
C ILE A 44 -0.61 -7.19 -1.87
N ARG A 45 0.12 -7.37 -2.98
CA ARG A 45 -0.36 -6.98 -4.32
C ARG A 45 -1.63 -7.71 -4.74
N SER A 46 -1.81 -8.96 -4.34
CA SER A 46 -3.04 -9.73 -4.60
C SER A 46 -4.15 -9.49 -3.56
N HIS A 47 -3.89 -8.70 -2.52
CA HIS A 47 -4.88 -8.45 -1.48
C HIS A 47 -6.03 -7.59 -2.03
N PRO A 48 -7.30 -7.96 -1.81
CA PRO A 48 -8.45 -7.19 -2.29
C PRO A 48 -8.41 -5.72 -1.84
N GLY A 49 -8.07 -5.47 -0.57
CA GLY A 49 -7.94 -4.11 -0.04
C GLY A 49 -6.84 -3.29 -0.73
N PHE A 50 -5.72 -3.92 -1.11
CA PHE A 50 -4.68 -3.23 -1.88
C PHE A 50 -5.20 -2.81 -3.25
N GLN A 51 -5.91 -3.70 -3.93
CA GLN A 51 -6.51 -3.40 -5.24
C GLN A 51 -7.54 -2.26 -5.15
N THR A 52 -8.37 -2.25 -4.10
CA THR A 52 -9.30 -1.14 -3.84
C THR A 52 -8.56 0.19 -3.72
N LEU A 53 -7.49 0.25 -2.92
CA LEU A 53 -6.67 1.47 -2.77
C LEU A 53 -6.05 1.93 -4.09
N LEU A 54 -5.67 1.01 -4.98
CA LEU A 54 -5.14 1.38 -6.29
C LEU A 54 -6.19 1.94 -7.24
N THR A 55 -7.45 1.49 -7.12
CA THR A 55 -8.55 1.94 -7.98
C THR A 55 -9.26 3.18 -7.47
N ASP A 56 -9.17 3.48 -6.17
CA ASP A 56 -9.90 4.59 -5.54
C ASP A 56 -9.39 5.98 -5.96
N GLY A 57 -8.23 6.04 -6.64
CA GLY A 57 -7.82 7.21 -7.44
C GLY A 57 -7.88 8.55 -6.72
N ARG A 58 -7.50 8.58 -5.43
CA ARG A 58 -7.35 9.80 -4.63
C ARG A 58 -6.01 10.48 -4.88
#